data_AF-A0A2C9LJM0-F1
#
_entry.id   AF-A0A2C9LJM0-F1
#
_cell.length_a   1.000
_cell.length_b   1.000
_cell.length_c   1.000
_cell.angle_alpha   90.00
_cell.angle_beta   90.00
_cell.angle_gamma   90.00
#
_symmetry.space_group_name_H-M   'P 1'
#
loop_
_entity.id
_entity.type
_entity.pdbx_description
1 polymer ?
#
loop_
_entity_poly.entity_id
_entity_poly.type
_entity_poly.pdbx_seq_one_letter_code
_entity_poly.pdbx_strand_id
1 'polypeptide(L)'
;MSSPGRPKFWPKTTRPYPFYNMSERSNLRTGSGCVWEVNKFQDGVTQDGGYRGTAYTKCWCRKCKGSNSPSNVWWEFDVYTATHVVFDDIEANHTTLRLFYDREDSQVDIVDKVSVRHVNIEYDLCRLKCVTCDKTLGNKLMGMWKHFENVWMKVYKKYLVSRSPHKLTFIVSHPHGCSKQVSVGQWKDRLKVDEVSSKFTYTTCTCPGSSGAYVQCLGYSNWTWTDLVHSGSLKSGLNYSGVCLV
;
A
#
# COMPACT_ATOMS: atom_id res chain seq x y z
N MET A 1 3.75 17.07 6.13
CA MET A 1 3.14 17.59 7.37
C MET A 1 2.59 16.41 8.15
N SER A 2 2.80 16.36 9.47
CA SER A 2 2.15 15.34 10.32
C SER A 2 0.77 15.84 10.71
N SER A 3 -0.25 14.99 10.62
CA SER A 3 -1.61 15.38 11.01
C SER A 3 -1.72 15.62 12.53
N PRO A 4 -2.41 16.69 12.97
CA PRO A 4 -2.72 16.90 14.39
C PRO A 4 -3.65 15.82 14.97
N GLY A 5 -4.36 15.07 14.11
CA GLY A 5 -5.25 13.98 14.51
C GLY A 5 -4.55 12.68 14.87
N ARG A 6 -3.21 12.56 14.70
CA ARG A 6 -2.48 11.35 15.09
C ARG A 6 -2.70 11.06 16.59
N PRO A 7 -3.00 9.82 16.98
CA PRO A 7 -3.17 9.48 18.39
C PRO A 7 -1.81 9.49 19.10
N LYS A 8 -1.80 9.71 20.41
CA LYS A 8 -0.57 9.64 21.22
C LYS A 8 0.00 8.23 21.29
N PHE A 9 -0.87 7.23 21.36
CA PHE A 9 -0.52 5.82 21.50
C PHE A 9 -1.25 4.98 20.46
N TRP A 10 -0.72 3.80 20.16
CA TRP A 10 -1.49 2.79 19.42
C TRP A 10 -2.76 2.42 20.20
N PRO A 11 -3.90 2.18 19.52
CA PRO A 11 -5.15 1.83 20.18
C PRO A 11 -4.98 0.70 21.19
N LYS A 12 -5.57 0.86 22.38
CA LYS A 12 -5.54 -0.13 23.47
C LYS A 12 -4.12 -0.50 23.96
N THR A 13 -3.12 0.36 23.75
CA THR A 13 -1.75 0.17 24.26
C THR A 13 -1.19 1.46 24.87
N THR A 14 -0.05 1.33 25.55
CA THR A 14 0.78 2.47 25.99
C THR A 14 1.95 2.75 25.02
N ARG A 15 2.01 2.04 23.89
CA ARG A 15 3.10 2.19 22.92
C ARG A 15 2.89 3.49 22.12
N PRO A 16 3.88 4.39 22.05
CA PRO A 16 3.75 5.62 21.28
C PRO A 16 3.41 5.37 19.81
N TYR A 17 2.49 6.17 19.27
CA TYR A 17 2.19 6.14 17.84
C TYR A 17 3.30 6.87 17.06
N PRO A 18 3.79 6.33 15.93
CA PRO A 18 4.85 6.98 15.19
C PRO A 18 4.48 8.40 14.77
N PHE A 19 5.44 9.32 14.92
CA PHE A 19 5.36 10.71 14.48
C PHE A 19 4.31 11.59 15.20
N TYR A 20 3.71 11.15 16.30
CA TYR A 20 2.75 11.95 17.07
C TYR A 20 3.30 13.32 17.50
N ASN A 21 4.49 13.35 18.13
CA ASN A 21 5.12 14.59 18.60
C ASN A 21 5.93 15.34 17.52
N MET A 22 5.76 14.99 16.24
CA MET A 22 6.54 15.61 15.15
C MET A 22 5.76 16.69 14.39
N SER A 23 4.73 17.28 15.00
CA SER A 23 3.91 18.34 14.40
C SER A 23 4.70 19.61 14.05
N GLU A 24 5.80 19.88 14.75
CA GLU A 24 6.55 21.15 14.64
C GLU A 24 7.70 21.14 13.61
N ARG A 25 8.07 19.99 13.04
CA ARG A 25 9.17 19.89 12.06
C ARG A 25 8.69 19.31 10.73
N SER A 26 9.00 19.99 9.63
CA SER A 26 8.77 19.50 8.27
C SER A 26 9.76 18.39 7.90
N ASN A 27 9.69 17.26 8.60
CA ASN A 27 10.52 16.11 8.27
C ASN A 27 9.87 15.36 7.10
N LEU A 28 10.63 15.23 6.00
CA LEU A 28 10.25 14.32 4.93
C LEU A 28 10.21 12.90 5.48
N ARG A 29 9.09 12.22 5.25
CA ARG A 29 8.90 10.81 5.63
C ARG A 29 8.71 10.01 4.37
N THR A 30 9.30 8.83 4.35
CA THR A 30 9.20 7.88 3.25
C THR A 30 8.64 6.57 3.79
N GLY A 31 7.85 5.90 2.97
CA GLY A 31 7.39 4.55 3.22
C GLY A 31 7.21 3.82 1.90
N SER A 32 6.74 2.58 2.00
CA SER A 32 6.41 1.75 0.85
C SER A 32 4.90 1.59 0.72
N GLY A 33 4.44 1.16 -0.45
CA GLY A 33 3.06 0.80 -0.68
C GLY A 33 2.92 -0.10 -1.91
N CYS A 34 1.76 -0.73 -2.05
CA CYS A 34 1.43 -1.61 -3.17
C CYS A 34 0.27 -1.06 -3.97
N VAL A 35 0.44 -0.92 -5.29
CA VAL A 35 -0.63 -0.53 -6.21
C VAL A 35 -1.62 -1.68 -6.35
N TRP A 36 -2.91 -1.36 -6.28
CA TRP A 36 -4.01 -2.32 -6.34
C TRP A 36 -5.19 -1.76 -7.15
N GLU A 37 -6.02 -2.64 -7.72
CA GLU A 37 -7.28 -2.28 -8.39
C GLU A 37 -7.17 -1.10 -9.37
N VAL A 38 -6.42 -1.28 -10.46
CA VAL A 38 -6.29 -0.25 -11.51
C VAL A 38 -7.50 -0.33 -12.43
N ASN A 39 -8.32 0.73 -12.45
CA ASN A 39 -9.54 0.81 -13.25
C ASN A 39 -9.45 1.99 -14.23
N LYS A 40 -9.87 1.77 -15.47
CA LYS A 40 -9.95 2.81 -16.50
C LYS A 40 -11.37 3.38 -16.57
N PHE A 41 -11.48 4.70 -16.58
CA PHE A 41 -12.75 5.41 -16.73
C PHE A 41 -12.76 6.25 -18.00
N GLN A 42 -13.93 6.33 -18.62
CA GLN A 42 -14.25 7.29 -19.66
C GLN A 42 -15.64 7.88 -19.40
N ASP A 43 -15.71 9.21 -19.30
CA ASP A 43 -16.97 9.95 -19.06
C ASP A 43 -17.77 9.42 -17.85
N GLY A 44 -17.05 8.98 -16.81
CA GLY A 44 -17.62 8.43 -15.57
C GLY A 44 -17.98 6.94 -15.63
N VAL A 45 -17.75 6.28 -16.76
CA VAL A 45 -18.06 4.86 -16.97
C VAL A 45 -16.77 4.04 -16.97
N THR A 46 -16.74 2.98 -16.15
CA THR A 46 -15.65 2.00 -16.10
C THR A 46 -15.56 1.23 -17.43
N GLN A 47 -14.36 1.17 -18.01
CA GLN A 47 -14.15 0.65 -19.37
C GLN A 47 -13.63 -0.79 -19.43
N ASP A 48 -13.21 -1.33 -18.30
CA ASP A 48 -12.48 -2.60 -18.19
C ASP A 48 -13.25 -3.68 -17.42
N GLY A 49 -14.57 -3.51 -17.27
CA GLY A 49 -15.44 -4.45 -16.56
C GLY A 49 -15.20 -4.48 -15.05
N GLY A 50 -14.43 -3.52 -14.52
CA GLY A 50 -14.26 -3.33 -13.09
C GLY A 50 -15.60 -3.04 -12.42
N TYR A 51 -15.82 -3.63 -11.25
CA TYR A 51 -17.02 -3.43 -10.43
C TYR A 51 -17.02 -2.08 -9.69
N ARG A 52 -15.93 -1.31 -9.82
CA ARG A 52 -15.74 -0.06 -9.09
C ARG A 52 -16.38 1.11 -9.84
N GLY A 53 -17.35 1.76 -9.20
CA GLY A 53 -17.88 3.05 -9.64
C GLY A 53 -16.95 4.22 -9.28
N THR A 54 -17.14 5.34 -9.97
CA THR A 54 -16.50 6.61 -9.66
C THR A 54 -17.56 7.69 -9.42
N ALA A 55 -17.26 8.66 -8.57
CA ALA A 55 -18.12 9.82 -8.33
C ALA A 55 -17.89 10.94 -9.38
N TYR A 56 -17.00 10.73 -10.34
CA TYR A 56 -16.52 11.76 -11.25
C TYR A 56 -16.89 11.44 -12.69
N THR A 57 -17.32 12.45 -13.45
CA THR A 57 -17.55 12.33 -14.91
C THR A 57 -16.32 12.75 -15.72
N LYS A 58 -15.32 13.38 -15.08
CA LYS A 58 -14.05 13.82 -15.66
C LYS A 58 -12.90 13.52 -14.71
N CYS A 59 -11.67 13.53 -15.21
CA CYS A 59 -10.50 13.28 -14.39
C CYS A 59 -10.38 14.32 -13.25
N TRP A 60 -10.14 13.84 -12.03
CA TRP A 60 -9.98 14.66 -10.83
C TRP A 60 -8.52 14.77 -10.37
N CYS A 61 -7.56 14.40 -11.22
CA CYS A 61 -6.14 14.62 -10.94
C CYS A 61 -5.84 16.12 -10.83
N ARG A 62 -4.70 16.49 -10.25
CA ARG A 62 -4.35 17.89 -10.01
C ARG A 62 -4.29 18.72 -11.29
N LYS A 63 -3.80 18.15 -12.39
CA LYS A 63 -3.73 18.81 -13.71
C LYS A 63 -5.11 19.10 -14.30
N CYS A 64 -6.08 18.20 -14.09
CA CYS A 64 -7.43 18.35 -14.61
C CYS A 64 -8.33 19.17 -13.68
N LYS A 65 -8.08 19.15 -12.38
CA LYS A 65 -8.82 19.93 -11.39
C LYS A 65 -8.53 21.43 -11.59
N GLY A 66 -9.48 22.14 -12.18
CA GLY A 66 -9.36 23.57 -12.51
C GLY A 66 -8.89 23.86 -13.94
N SER A 67 -8.68 22.83 -14.77
CA SER A 67 -8.47 23.01 -16.20
C SER A 67 -9.81 23.25 -16.91
N ASN A 68 -9.80 24.10 -17.95
CA ASN A 68 -10.93 24.25 -18.87
C ASN A 68 -11.11 23.05 -19.82
N SER A 69 -10.12 22.14 -19.85
CA SER A 69 -10.11 20.93 -20.68
C SER A 69 -9.71 19.71 -19.83
N PRO A 70 -10.51 19.32 -18.83
CA PRO A 70 -10.22 18.14 -18.04
C PRO A 70 -10.34 16.88 -18.93
N SER A 71 -9.47 15.90 -18.70
CA SER A 71 -9.50 14.66 -19.49
C SER A 71 -10.79 13.87 -19.23
N ASN A 72 -11.42 13.42 -20.31
CA ASN A 72 -12.56 12.50 -20.26
C ASN A 72 -12.14 11.06 -19.98
N VAL A 73 -10.85 10.75 -20.11
CA VAL A 73 -10.29 9.41 -19.87
C VAL A 73 -9.26 9.50 -18.76
N TRP A 74 -9.37 8.62 -17.76
CA TRP A 74 -8.43 8.56 -16.65
C TRP A 74 -8.36 7.17 -16.04
N TRP A 75 -7.40 6.97 -15.15
CA TRP A 75 -7.22 5.77 -14.37
C TRP A 75 -7.29 6.11 -12.89
N GLU A 76 -8.08 5.34 -12.15
CA GLU A 76 -8.05 5.34 -10.69
C GLU A 76 -7.45 4.03 -10.22
N PHE A 77 -6.65 4.10 -9.17
CA PHE A 77 -6.05 2.94 -8.54
C PHE A 77 -5.89 3.22 -7.06
N ASP A 78 -5.79 2.14 -6.29
CA ASP A 78 -5.54 2.25 -4.86
C ASP A 78 -4.09 1.91 -4.54
N VAL A 79 -3.62 2.43 -3.40
CA VAL A 79 -2.33 2.05 -2.82
C VAL A 79 -2.55 1.61 -1.38
N TYR A 80 -2.19 0.38 -1.07
CA TYR A 80 -2.14 -0.11 0.31
C TYR A 80 -0.80 0.26 0.93
N THR A 81 -0.86 0.84 2.12
CA THR A 81 0.29 1.17 2.98
C THR A 81 -0.12 1.09 4.44
N ALA A 82 0.77 1.45 5.35
CA ALA A 82 0.47 1.44 6.78
C ALA A 82 -0.10 2.79 7.26
N THR A 83 -1.00 2.79 8.25
CA THR A 83 -1.58 4.04 8.79
C THR A 83 -0.53 4.95 9.41
N HIS A 84 0.51 4.36 10.00
CA HIS A 84 1.57 5.16 10.57
C HIS A 84 2.44 5.84 9.50
N VAL A 85 2.40 5.38 8.24
CA VAL A 85 3.03 6.04 7.08
C VAL A 85 2.16 7.20 6.60
N VAL A 86 0.89 6.94 6.26
CA VAL A 86 -0.11 7.97 5.91
C VAL A 86 -1.35 7.78 6.77
N PHE A 87 -1.61 8.75 7.64
CA PHE A 87 -2.61 8.63 8.70
C PHE A 87 -4.03 9.02 8.26
N ASP A 88 -4.17 10.14 7.55
CA ASP A 88 -5.46 10.72 7.18
C ASP A 88 -5.37 11.55 5.88
N ASP A 89 -6.47 12.22 5.51
CA ASP A 89 -6.54 13.07 4.32
C ASP A 89 -5.61 14.29 4.38
N ILE A 90 -5.29 14.81 5.58
CA ILE A 90 -4.34 15.92 5.72
C ILE A 90 -2.96 15.46 5.23
N GLU A 91 -2.53 14.28 5.68
CA GLU A 91 -1.25 13.71 5.25
C GLU A 91 -1.28 13.23 3.80
N ALA A 92 -2.38 12.60 3.36
CA ALA A 92 -2.53 12.14 1.99
C ALA A 92 -2.45 13.29 0.99
N ASN A 93 -3.07 14.44 1.27
CA ASN A 93 -2.98 15.63 0.40
C ASN A 93 -1.57 16.22 0.29
N HIS A 94 -0.65 15.87 1.22
CA HIS A 94 0.76 16.25 1.18
C HIS A 94 1.67 15.07 0.81
N THR A 95 1.10 13.97 0.34
CA THR A 95 1.83 12.77 -0.08
C THR A 95 2.03 12.78 -1.59
N THR A 96 3.16 12.26 -2.04
CA THR A 96 3.46 12.04 -3.45
C THR A 96 3.96 10.62 -3.62
N LEU A 97 3.46 9.94 -4.66
CA LEU A 97 3.88 8.59 -5.01
C LEU A 97 4.98 8.64 -6.05
N ARG A 98 6.04 7.86 -5.81
CA ARG A 98 7.14 7.62 -6.75
C ARG A 98 6.99 6.20 -7.29
N LEU A 99 6.54 6.07 -8.52
CA LEU A 99 6.30 4.78 -9.17
C LEU A 99 7.51 4.37 -10.01
N PHE A 100 7.75 3.05 -10.09
CA PHE A 100 8.81 2.42 -10.88
C PHE A 100 10.25 2.83 -10.50
N TYR A 101 10.49 3.16 -9.23
CA TYR A 101 11.82 3.50 -8.74
C TYR A 101 12.66 2.24 -8.41
N ASP A 102 13.09 1.55 -9.46
CA ASP A 102 13.68 0.22 -9.36
C ASP A 102 15.18 0.27 -9.04
N ARG A 103 15.86 1.31 -9.53
CA ARG A 103 17.30 1.59 -9.40
C ARG A 103 17.50 3.10 -9.24
N GLU A 104 18.68 3.53 -8.80
CA GLU A 104 18.98 4.95 -8.56
C GLU A 104 18.82 5.83 -9.82
N ASP A 105 19.08 5.27 -11.00
CA ASP A 105 18.96 5.92 -12.31
C ASP A 105 17.58 5.72 -12.98
N SER A 106 16.62 5.10 -12.30
CA SER A 106 15.30 4.84 -12.87
C SER A 106 14.53 6.13 -13.13
N GLN A 107 13.89 6.20 -14.29
CA GLN A 107 12.86 7.20 -14.54
C GLN A 107 11.66 6.95 -13.62
N VAL A 108 11.33 7.92 -12.78
CA VAL A 108 10.25 7.83 -11.80
C VAL A 108 9.01 8.55 -12.32
N ASP A 109 7.87 7.85 -12.31
CA ASP A 109 6.57 8.45 -12.54
C ASP A 109 6.01 9.00 -11.22
N ILE A 110 5.55 10.26 -11.24
CA ILE A 110 5.05 10.95 -10.05
C ILE A 110 3.53 11.06 -10.09
N VAL A 111 2.88 10.62 -9.01
CA VAL A 111 1.43 10.84 -8.78
C VAL A 111 1.26 11.64 -7.51
N ASP A 112 0.70 12.85 -7.63
CA ASP A 112 0.63 13.85 -6.57
C ASP A 112 -0.80 14.17 -6.13
N LYS A 113 -1.80 13.51 -6.74
CA LYS A 113 -3.19 13.54 -6.26
C LYS A 113 -3.54 12.25 -5.56
N VAL A 114 -3.43 12.30 -4.23
CA VAL A 114 -3.69 11.20 -3.31
C VAL A 114 -4.77 11.64 -2.31
N SER A 115 -5.68 10.75 -1.96
CA SER A 115 -6.62 10.92 -0.85
C SER A 115 -6.76 9.61 -0.09
N VAL A 116 -7.29 9.65 1.13
CA VAL A 116 -7.62 8.43 1.86
C VAL A 116 -8.93 7.87 1.33
N ARG A 117 -8.95 6.54 1.12
CA ARG A 117 -10.19 5.78 0.87
C ARG A 117 -10.68 5.12 2.14
N HIS A 118 -9.76 4.55 2.91
CA HIS A 118 -10.06 3.83 4.14
C HIS A 118 -8.81 3.78 5.04
N VAL A 119 -9.02 3.94 6.34
CA VAL A 119 -7.97 3.88 7.38
C VAL A 119 -8.47 3.02 8.52
N ASN A 120 -7.63 2.12 9.00
CA ASN A 120 -7.85 1.36 10.23
C ASN A 120 -6.57 1.37 11.06
N ILE A 121 -6.56 2.17 12.12
CA ILE A 121 -5.41 2.37 13.00
C ILE A 121 -5.10 1.11 13.82
N GLU A 122 -6.14 0.36 14.24
CA GLU A 122 -5.95 -0.88 15.01
C GLU A 122 -5.21 -1.93 14.17
N TYR A 123 -5.48 -1.96 12.85
CA TYR A 123 -4.89 -2.93 11.91
C TYR A 123 -3.63 -2.40 11.23
N ASP A 124 -3.31 -1.13 11.50
CA ASP A 124 -2.26 -0.37 10.85
C ASP A 124 -2.35 -0.40 9.32
N LEU A 125 -3.56 -0.31 8.79
CA LEU A 125 -3.86 -0.35 7.35
C LEU A 125 -4.38 0.99 6.84
N CYS A 126 -3.74 1.52 5.80
CA CYS A 126 -4.23 2.67 5.04
C CYS A 126 -4.39 2.30 3.57
N ARG A 127 -5.56 2.60 3.00
CA ARG A 127 -5.88 2.48 1.59
C ARG A 127 -6.02 3.87 1.01
N LEU A 128 -5.09 4.23 0.14
CA LEU A 128 -5.07 5.49 -0.57
C LEU A 128 -5.80 5.35 -1.90
N LYS A 129 -6.53 6.39 -2.31
CA LYS A 129 -7.12 6.53 -3.64
C LYS A 129 -6.28 7.49 -4.47
N CYS A 130 -5.89 7.06 -5.66
CA CYS A 130 -4.98 7.78 -6.53
C CYS A 130 -5.57 7.90 -7.95
N VAL A 131 -5.07 8.87 -8.71
CA VAL A 131 -5.57 9.14 -10.07
C VAL A 131 -4.46 9.62 -11.01
N THR A 132 -4.56 9.21 -12.28
CA THR A 132 -3.78 9.78 -13.37
C THR A 132 -4.63 9.90 -14.64
N CYS A 133 -4.42 10.97 -15.42
CA CYS A 133 -4.92 11.09 -16.80
C CYS A 133 -3.83 10.80 -17.85
N ASP A 134 -2.61 10.48 -17.43
CA ASP A 134 -1.54 10.09 -18.33
C ASP A 134 -1.83 8.69 -18.86
N LYS A 135 -2.04 8.59 -20.18
CA LYS A 135 -2.41 7.34 -20.85
C LYS A 135 -1.29 6.30 -20.79
N THR A 136 -0.03 6.73 -20.88
CA THR A 136 1.13 5.83 -20.85
C THR A 136 1.25 5.22 -19.46
N LEU A 137 1.21 6.05 -18.41
CA LEU A 137 1.25 5.58 -17.03
C LEU A 137 0.05 4.69 -16.69
N GLY A 138 -1.17 5.13 -17.02
CA GLY A 138 -2.40 4.41 -16.72
C GLY A 138 -2.46 3.03 -17.37
N ASN A 139 -2.13 2.94 -18.66
CA ASN A 139 -2.08 1.66 -19.37
C ASN A 139 -0.98 0.73 -18.81
N LYS A 140 0.18 1.28 -18.46
CA LYS A 140 1.28 0.52 -17.85
C LYS A 140 0.85 -0.09 -16.51
N LEU A 141 0.25 0.70 -15.62
CA LEU A 141 -0.28 0.23 -14.33
C LEU A 141 -1.34 -0.86 -14.52
N MET A 142 -2.28 -0.65 -15.44
CA MET A 142 -3.34 -1.62 -15.73
C MET A 142 -2.77 -2.94 -16.26
N GLY A 143 -1.79 -2.89 -17.16
CA GLY A 143 -1.11 -4.08 -17.67
C GLY A 143 -0.36 -4.85 -16.58
N MET A 144 0.37 -4.12 -15.72
CA MET A 144 1.08 -4.71 -14.59
C MET A 144 0.15 -5.33 -13.55
N TRP A 145 -0.98 -4.67 -13.27
CA TRP A 145 -2.01 -5.19 -12.35
C TRP A 145 -2.59 -6.52 -12.85
N LYS A 146 -3.04 -6.57 -14.11
CA LYS A 146 -3.55 -7.81 -14.72
C LYS A 146 -2.49 -8.92 -14.74
N HIS A 147 -1.23 -8.57 -15.00
CA HIS A 147 -0.15 -9.54 -14.96
C HIS A 147 0.09 -10.06 -13.53
N PHE A 148 0.10 -9.16 -12.55
CA PHE A 148 0.25 -9.49 -11.14
C PHE A 148 -0.85 -10.44 -10.66
N GLU A 149 -2.13 -10.17 -10.95
CA GLU A 149 -3.25 -11.05 -10.58
C GLU A 149 -3.05 -12.48 -11.12
N ASN A 150 -2.66 -12.59 -12.39
CA ASN A 150 -2.41 -13.87 -13.04
C ASN A 150 -1.25 -14.65 -12.40
N VAL A 151 -0.13 -13.97 -12.13
CA VAL A 151 1.04 -14.60 -11.49
C VAL A 151 0.74 -14.96 -10.05
N TRP A 152 0.09 -14.05 -9.32
CA TRP A 152 -0.30 -14.25 -7.92
C TRP A 152 -1.16 -15.49 -7.76
N MET A 153 -2.20 -15.68 -8.61
CA MET A 153 -3.05 -16.87 -8.56
C MET A 153 -2.27 -18.18 -8.76
N LYS A 154 -1.28 -18.19 -9.66
CA LYS A 154 -0.42 -19.35 -9.90
C LYS A 154 0.46 -19.64 -8.68
N VAL A 155 1.07 -18.61 -8.11
CA VAL A 155 1.90 -18.72 -6.90
C VAL A 155 1.05 -19.20 -5.72
N TYR A 156 -0.11 -18.59 -5.48
CA TYR A 156 -1.04 -18.99 -4.42
C TYR A 156 -1.38 -20.48 -4.52
N LYS A 157 -1.86 -20.95 -5.68
CA LYS A 157 -2.21 -22.36 -5.90
C LYS A 157 -1.02 -23.30 -5.67
N LYS A 158 0.17 -22.92 -6.12
CA LYS A 158 1.40 -23.72 -5.95
C LYS A 158 1.78 -23.89 -4.48
N TYR A 159 1.63 -22.86 -3.66
CA TYR A 159 2.06 -22.87 -2.26
C TYR A 159 0.92 -23.13 -1.26
N LEU A 160 -0.34 -23.21 -1.69
CA LEU A 160 -1.50 -23.39 -0.81
C LEU A 160 -1.35 -24.60 0.13
N VAL A 161 -0.97 -25.75 -0.40
CA VAL A 161 -0.79 -27.00 0.38
C VAL A 161 0.48 -26.96 1.25
N SER A 162 1.51 -26.24 0.80
CA SER A 162 2.83 -26.21 1.45
C SER A 162 3.09 -24.94 2.28
N ARG A 163 2.06 -24.12 2.54
CA ARG A 163 2.19 -22.83 3.24
C ARG A 163 2.76 -22.97 4.65
N SER A 164 2.28 -23.95 5.42
CA SER A 164 2.69 -24.15 6.82
C SER A 164 4.08 -24.79 6.95
N PRO A 165 4.46 -25.79 6.11
CA PRO A 165 5.82 -26.32 6.13
C PRO A 165 6.88 -25.35 5.59
N HIS A 166 6.65 -24.70 4.45
CA HIS A 166 7.67 -23.86 3.81
C HIS A 166 7.79 -22.48 4.46
N LYS A 167 6.66 -21.93 4.92
CA LYS A 167 6.53 -20.59 5.51
C LYS A 167 7.16 -19.46 4.69
N LEU A 168 7.29 -19.65 3.38
CA LEU A 168 8.03 -18.72 2.52
C LEU A 168 7.36 -17.35 2.51
N THR A 169 8.16 -16.30 2.75
CA THR A 169 7.71 -14.92 2.77
C THR A 169 8.65 -14.06 1.95
N PHE A 170 8.12 -13.15 1.15
CA PHE A 170 8.94 -12.11 0.53
C PHE A 170 8.31 -10.73 0.69
N ILE A 171 9.14 -9.70 0.64
CA ILE A 171 8.76 -8.30 0.81
C ILE A 171 9.39 -7.50 -0.33
N VAL A 172 8.57 -6.68 -0.99
CA VAL A 172 9.04 -5.67 -1.94
C VAL A 172 8.86 -4.31 -1.29
N SER A 173 9.96 -3.57 -1.12
CA SER A 173 9.95 -2.31 -0.37
C SER A 173 10.87 -1.27 -1.00
N HIS A 174 10.72 -0.02 -0.56
CA HIS A 174 11.61 1.11 -0.80
C HIS A 174 12.17 1.60 0.54
N PRO A 175 13.16 0.90 1.12
CA PRO A 175 13.74 1.27 2.40
C PRO A 175 14.21 2.73 2.38
N HIS A 176 13.69 3.56 3.29
CA HIS A 176 14.05 4.98 3.38
C HIS A 176 13.78 5.79 2.10
N GLY A 177 12.87 5.29 1.24
CA GLY A 177 12.57 5.90 -0.05
C GLY A 177 13.67 5.73 -1.10
N CYS A 178 14.60 4.79 -0.90
CA CYS A 178 15.64 4.38 -1.86
C CYS A 178 15.07 3.45 -2.94
N SER A 179 15.94 3.05 -3.87
CA SER A 179 15.63 2.07 -4.91
C SER A 179 15.02 0.78 -4.35
N LYS A 180 14.12 0.18 -5.13
CA LYS A 180 13.35 -1.01 -4.74
C LYS A 180 14.24 -2.16 -4.29
N GLN A 181 13.91 -2.74 -3.15
CA GLN A 181 14.56 -3.92 -2.60
C GLN A 181 13.57 -5.08 -2.50
N VAL A 182 14.06 -6.28 -2.78
CA VAL A 182 13.32 -7.54 -2.58
C VAL A 182 14.03 -8.34 -1.51
N SER A 183 13.31 -8.69 -0.45
CA SER A 183 13.83 -9.53 0.63
C SER A 183 13.02 -10.80 0.72
N VAL A 184 13.71 -11.93 0.91
CA VAL A 184 13.09 -13.26 1.02
C VAL A 184 13.46 -13.83 2.38
N GLY A 185 12.50 -14.51 3.01
CA GLY A 185 12.66 -15.10 4.33
C GLY A 185 11.50 -16.01 4.66
N GLN A 186 11.20 -16.13 5.96
CA GLN A 186 10.15 -17.01 6.44
C GLN A 186 9.28 -16.31 7.47
N TRP A 187 7.98 -16.55 7.41
CA TRP A 187 7.08 -16.23 8.51
C TRP A 187 7.26 -17.26 9.63
N LYS A 188 7.01 -16.84 10.87
CA LYS A 188 7.19 -17.68 12.06
C LYS A 188 5.85 -18.04 12.66
N ASP A 189 5.12 -17.01 13.09
CA ASP A 189 3.84 -17.15 13.77
C ASP A 189 2.73 -16.47 12.98
N ARG A 190 1.56 -17.10 12.97
CA ARG A 190 0.29 -16.49 12.59
C ARG A 190 -0.51 -16.27 13.86
N LEU A 191 -0.63 -15.02 14.28
CA LEU A 191 -1.36 -14.60 15.47
C LEU A 191 -2.79 -14.26 15.06
N LYS A 192 -3.76 -15.06 15.51
CA LYS A 192 -5.19 -14.79 15.28
C LYS A 192 -5.59 -13.56 16.08
N VAL A 193 -6.20 -12.57 15.42
CA VAL A 193 -6.68 -11.33 16.05
C VAL A 193 -8.18 -11.44 16.35
N ASP A 194 -8.94 -11.97 15.39
CA ASP A 194 -10.36 -12.30 15.50
C ASP A 194 -10.66 -13.55 14.66
N GLU A 195 -11.94 -13.90 14.45
CA GLU A 195 -12.33 -15.10 13.71
C GLU A 195 -11.75 -15.21 12.30
N VAL A 196 -11.60 -14.07 11.61
CA VAL A 196 -11.24 -13.99 10.19
C VAL A 196 -9.92 -13.25 9.96
N SER A 197 -9.37 -12.58 10.96
CA SER A 197 -8.18 -11.75 10.86
C SER A 197 -6.97 -12.35 11.56
N SER A 198 -5.78 -12.15 11.00
CA SER A 198 -4.53 -12.50 11.65
C SER A 198 -3.41 -11.50 11.35
N LYS A 199 -2.36 -11.61 12.16
CA LYS A 199 -1.10 -10.90 12.03
C LYS A 199 0.03 -11.92 11.90
N PHE A 200 1.07 -11.59 11.13
CA PHE A 200 2.22 -12.46 10.95
C PHE A 200 3.47 -11.87 11.59
N THR A 201 4.30 -12.75 12.15
CA THR A 201 5.71 -12.46 12.47
C THR A 201 6.61 -13.13 11.43
N TYR A 202 7.77 -12.55 11.15
CA TYR A 202 8.69 -13.08 10.14
C TYR A 202 10.14 -12.65 10.36
N THR A 203 11.07 -13.40 9.77
CA THR A 203 12.51 -13.11 9.77
C THR A 203 12.99 -12.44 8.48
N THR A 204 12.09 -12.19 7.51
CA THR A 204 12.44 -11.47 6.28
C THR A 204 13.02 -10.10 6.62
N CYS A 205 14.18 -9.78 6.06
CA CYS A 205 14.91 -8.55 6.38
C CYS A 205 14.07 -7.31 6.05
N THR A 206 14.01 -6.38 6.99
CA THR A 206 13.43 -5.04 6.82
C THR A 206 14.19 -4.05 7.68
N CYS A 207 13.86 -2.77 7.55
CA CYS A 207 14.33 -1.71 8.43
C CYS A 207 13.17 -0.74 8.71
N PRO A 208 13.33 0.25 9.60
CA PRO A 208 12.29 1.27 9.83
C PRO A 208 11.84 2.00 8.55
N GLY A 209 12.69 2.08 7.52
CA GLY A 209 12.36 2.65 6.23
C GLY A 209 11.47 1.77 5.33
N SER A 210 11.20 0.51 5.71
CA SER A 210 10.40 -0.45 4.92
C SER A 210 8.90 -0.44 5.28
N SER A 211 8.47 0.43 6.20
CA SER A 211 7.07 0.51 6.64
C SER A 211 6.08 0.66 5.49
N GLY A 212 4.93 -0.01 5.58
CA GLY A 212 3.90 -0.02 4.55
C GLY A 212 4.18 -0.95 3.37
N ALA A 213 5.35 -1.60 3.32
CA ALA A 213 5.68 -2.56 2.26
C ALA A 213 4.77 -3.78 2.31
N TYR A 214 4.45 -4.33 1.15
CA TYR A 214 3.60 -5.52 1.09
C TYR A 214 4.36 -6.78 1.50
N VAL A 215 3.79 -7.53 2.42
CA VAL A 215 4.31 -8.76 3.00
C VAL A 215 3.58 -9.94 2.39
N GLN A 216 4.27 -10.67 1.52
CA GLN A 216 3.71 -11.80 0.80
C GLN A 216 4.03 -13.11 1.51
N CYS A 217 3.11 -13.60 2.35
CA CYS A 217 3.17 -14.92 2.96
C CYS A 217 2.59 -15.96 1.99
N LEU A 218 3.44 -16.76 1.33
CA LEU A 218 3.00 -17.62 0.23
C LEU A 218 2.01 -18.70 0.67
N GLY A 219 0.97 -18.90 -0.15
CA GLY A 219 -0.11 -19.86 0.09
C GLY A 219 -1.23 -19.37 1.02
N TYR A 220 -1.14 -18.12 1.48
CA TYR A 220 -2.28 -17.40 2.06
C TYR A 220 -2.99 -16.57 0.99
N SER A 221 -4.32 -16.54 1.05
CA SER A 221 -5.13 -15.72 0.16
C SER A 221 -5.20 -14.31 0.74
N ASN A 222 -4.35 -13.42 0.24
CA ASN A 222 -4.41 -12.00 0.58
C ASN A 222 -5.46 -11.25 -0.27
N TRP A 223 -6.24 -11.94 -1.11
CA TRP A 223 -7.22 -11.32 -2.02
C TRP A 223 -8.44 -10.73 -1.28
N THR A 224 -8.61 -10.99 0.01
CA THR A 224 -9.68 -10.41 0.83
C THR A 224 -9.24 -9.08 1.42
N TRP A 225 -9.64 -7.96 0.77
CA TRP A 225 -9.76 -6.55 1.21
C TRP A 225 -8.60 -5.87 2.01
N THR A 226 -7.64 -6.60 2.54
CA THR A 226 -6.60 -6.12 3.43
C THR A 226 -5.30 -6.83 3.09
N ASP A 227 -4.37 -6.09 2.52
CA ASP A 227 -3.01 -6.58 2.28
C ASP A 227 -2.20 -6.53 3.58
N LEU A 228 -1.38 -7.56 3.80
CA LEU A 228 -0.40 -7.57 4.89
C LEU A 228 0.67 -6.51 4.62
N VAL A 229 0.67 -5.41 5.35
CA VAL A 229 1.73 -4.40 5.27
C VAL A 229 2.77 -4.58 6.37
N HIS A 230 4.03 -4.23 6.13
CA HIS A 230 5.07 -4.22 7.17
C HIS A 230 4.80 -3.08 8.17
N SER A 231 4.71 -3.43 9.45
CA SER A 231 4.35 -2.48 10.51
C SER A 231 5.43 -2.27 11.57
N GLY A 232 6.54 -2.99 11.49
CA GLY A 232 7.72 -2.78 12.33
C GLY A 232 8.35 -4.08 12.85
N SER A 233 9.16 -3.94 13.89
CA SER A 233 9.93 -5.02 14.52
C SER A 233 9.69 -5.12 16.03
N LEU A 234 9.80 -6.34 16.54
CA LEU A 234 9.77 -6.66 17.96
C LEU A 234 11.19 -6.56 18.55
N LYS A 235 11.27 -6.45 19.89
CA LYS A 235 12.56 -6.47 20.61
C LYS A 235 13.35 -7.77 20.40
N SER A 236 12.67 -8.87 20.06
CA SER A 236 13.29 -10.14 19.71
C SER A 236 14.00 -10.15 18.34
N GLY A 237 13.88 -9.07 17.57
CA GLY A 237 14.40 -8.99 16.20
C GLY A 237 13.44 -9.52 15.13
N LEU A 238 12.31 -10.11 15.51
CA LEU A 238 11.28 -10.52 14.56
C LEU A 238 10.51 -9.32 14.02
N ASN A 239 10.27 -9.32 12.71
CA ASN A 239 9.40 -8.35 12.06
C ASN A 239 7.94 -8.76 12.17
N TYR A 240 7.02 -7.81 12.06
CA TYR A 240 5.59 -8.09 12.10
C TYR A 240 4.80 -7.28 11.07
N SER A 241 3.69 -7.86 10.61
CA SER A 241 2.74 -7.20 9.72
C SER A 241 1.67 -6.39 10.47
N GLY A 242 0.91 -5.59 9.72
CA GLY A 242 -0.43 -5.19 10.12
C GLY A 242 -1.37 -6.40 10.24
N VAL A 243 -2.64 -6.13 10.51
CA VAL A 243 -3.67 -7.16 10.58
C VAL A 243 -4.35 -7.27 9.22
N CYS A 244 -4.52 -8.49 8.73
CA CYS A 244 -5.27 -8.78 7.52
C CYS A 244 -6.30 -9.89 7.74
N LEU A 245 -7.32 -9.94 6.89
CA LEU A 245 -8.19 -11.08 6.69
C LEU A 245 -7.39 -12.24 6.06
N VAL A 246 -7.56 -13.48 6.56
CA VAL A 246 -6.79 -14.66 6.10
C VAL A 246 -7.56 -15.97 6.09
#